data_AF-A0A950SKY3-F1
#
_entry.id   AF-A0A950SKY3-F1
#
_cell.length_a   1.000
_cell.length_b   1.000
_cell.length_c   1.000
_cell.angle_alpha   90.00
_cell.angle_beta   90.00
_cell.angle_gamma   90.00
#
_symmetry.space_group_name_H-M   'P 1'
#
loop_
_entity.id
_entity.type
_entity.pdbx_description
1 polymer ?
#
loop_
_entity_poly.entity_id
_entity_poly.type
_entity_poly.pdbx_seq_one_letter_code
_entity_poly.pdbx_strand_id
1 'polypeptide(L)' 'MSRPDDRASRRVLVPHAPVLVAGFREVLWLDPDGEIEALSPADARGRVERETPMLCHGPATARRLDAPGFP' A
#
# COMPACT_ATOMS: atom_id res chain seq x y z
N MET A 1 -5.50 37.94 -21.06
CA MET A 1 -5.43 36.56 -21.63
C MET A 1 -4.67 35.70 -20.64
N SER A 2 -5.35 34.84 -19.88
CA SER A 2 -4.69 33.93 -18.92
C SER A 2 -3.91 32.85 -19.65
N ARG A 3 -2.72 32.52 -19.15
CA ARG A 3 -1.89 31.41 -19.64
C ARG A 3 -2.60 30.06 -19.45
N PRO A 4 -2.36 29.06 -20.32
CA PRO A 4 -2.84 27.71 -20.10
C PRO A 4 -2.30 27.18 -18.77
N ASP A 5 -3.13 26.43 -18.07
CA ASP A 5 -2.96 25.97 -16.69
C ASP A 5 -1.63 25.24 -16.43
N ASP A 6 -0.71 25.92 -15.73
CA ASP A 6 0.59 25.40 -15.26
C ASP A 6 0.43 24.22 -14.26
N ARG A 7 -0.79 23.96 -13.78
CA ARG A 7 -1.11 22.77 -12.95
C ARG A 7 -1.24 21.48 -13.76
N ALA A 8 -1.51 21.56 -15.07
CA ALA A 8 -1.74 20.38 -15.90
C ALA A 8 -0.47 19.52 -16.12
N SER A 9 0.72 20.04 -15.78
CA SER A 9 2.02 19.46 -16.12
C SER A 9 2.90 19.05 -14.94
N ARG A 10 2.43 19.18 -13.70
CA ARG A 10 3.26 18.79 -12.54
C ARG A 10 3.21 17.27 -12.36
N ARG A 11 4.27 16.60 -12.83
CA ARG A 11 4.46 15.16 -12.64
C ARG A 11 4.58 14.84 -11.15
N VAL A 12 3.71 13.97 -10.66
CA VAL A 12 3.81 13.38 -9.32
C VAL A 12 4.64 12.10 -9.46
N LEU A 13 5.74 12.02 -8.71
CA LEU A 13 6.48 10.78 -8.54
C LEU A 13 5.83 10.02 -7.39
N VAL A 14 5.46 8.77 -7.64
CA VAL A 14 4.94 7.86 -6.62
C VAL A 14 6.00 6.82 -6.28
N PRO A 15 6.02 6.29 -5.05
CA PRO A 15 6.92 5.18 -4.71
C PRO A 15 6.63 3.97 -5.60
N HIS A 16 7.70 3.34 -6.10
CA HIS A 16 7.63 2.04 -6.74
C HIS A 16 7.70 0.96 -5.64
N ALA A 17 6.58 0.81 -4.94
CA ALA A 17 6.45 -0.06 -3.79
C ALA A 17 5.11 -0.79 -3.84
N PRO A 18 5.02 -2.01 -3.28
CA PRO A 18 3.75 -2.71 -3.21
C PRO A 18 2.76 -1.96 -2.32
N VAL A 19 1.47 -2.26 -2.49
CA VAL A 19 0.40 -1.77 -1.62
C VAL A 19 -0.21 -2.94 -0.88
N LEU A 20 -0.36 -2.80 0.43
CA LEU A 20 -1.03 -3.79 1.26
C LEU A 20 -2.36 -3.22 1.76
N VAL A 21 -3.45 -3.94 1.44
CA VAL A 21 -4.80 -3.62 1.91
C VAL A 21 -5.27 -4.74 2.83
N ALA A 22 -5.40 -4.44 4.12
CA ALA A 22 -6.06 -5.32 5.07
C ALA A 22 -7.52 -4.90 5.21
N GLY A 23 -8.42 -5.61 4.52
CA GLY A 23 -9.87 -5.42 4.61
C GLY A 23 -10.50 -6.24 5.74
N PHE A 24 -11.83 -6.20 5.85
CA PHE A 24 -12.57 -7.06 6.78
C PHE A 24 -12.70 -8.50 6.29
N ARG A 25 -12.68 -8.71 4.97
CA ARG A 25 -12.93 -10.02 4.35
C ARG A 25 -11.66 -10.69 3.83
N GLU A 26 -10.69 -9.88 3.43
CA GLU A 26 -9.50 -10.32 2.71
C GLU A 26 -8.33 -9.40 2.99
N VAL A 27 -7.13 -9.92 2.78
CA VAL A 27 -5.88 -9.17 2.78
C VAL A 27 -5.31 -9.27 1.38
N LEU A 28 -5.05 -8.14 0.75
CA LEU A 28 -4.58 -8.06 -0.63
C LEU A 28 -3.20 -7.41 -0.68
N TRP A 29 -2.34 -8.00 -1.50
CA TRP A 29 -1.07 -7.45 -1.91
C TRP A 29 -1.17 -7.06 -3.38
N LEU A 30 -1.02 -5.77 -3.65
CA LEU A 30 -0.87 -5.25 -4.99
C LEU A 30 0.62 -5.01 -5.21
N ASP A 31 1.21 -5.70 -6.17
CA ASP A 31 2.60 -5.45 -6.55
C ASP A 31 2.74 -4.13 -7.35
N PRO A 32 3.96 -3.60 -7.52
CA PRO A 32 4.18 -2.38 -8.30
C PRO A 32 3.83 -2.49 -9.78
N ASP A 33 3.77 -3.71 -10.33
CA ASP A 33 3.49 -3.99 -11.74
C ASP A 33 1.97 -4.08 -12.02
N GLY A 34 1.15 -4.19 -10.98
CA GLY A 34 -0.31 -4.18 -11.04
C GLY A 34 -0.98 -5.51 -10.67
N GLU A 35 -0.23 -6.55 -10.30
CA GLU A 35 -0.79 -7.85 -9.96
C GLU A 35 -1.32 -7.86 -8.53
N ILE A 36 -2.47 -8.52 -8.35
CA ILE A 36 -3.15 -8.63 -7.06
C ILE A 36 -3.09 -10.06 -6.55
N GLU A 37 -2.56 -10.23 -5.35
CA GLU A 37 -2.49 -11.49 -4.65
C GLU A 37 -3.30 -11.42 -3.35
N ALA A 38 -4.17 -12.40 -3.12
CA ALA A 38 -4.83 -12.57 -1.83
C ALA A 38 -3.93 -13.34 -0.87
N LEU A 39 -3.71 -12.77 0.32
CA LEU A 39 -2.86 -13.35 1.35
C LEU A 39 -3.67 -13.71 2.59
N SER A 40 -3.18 -14.68 3.35
CA SER A 40 -3.60 -14.81 4.74
C SER A 40 -3.01 -13.65 5.58
N PRO A 41 -3.62 -13.30 6.73
CA PRO A 41 -3.04 -12.29 7.62
C PRO A 41 -1.64 -12.66 8.14
N ALA A 42 -1.36 -13.97 8.30
CA ALA A 42 -0.04 -14.44 8.72
C ALA A 42 1.01 -14.23 7.63
N ASP A 43 0.68 -14.57 6.38
CA ASP A 43 1.59 -14.38 5.25
C ASP A 43 1.85 -12.89 4.99
N ALA A 44 0.81 -12.06 5.10
CA ALA A 44 0.94 -10.61 4.96
C ALA A 44 1.87 -10.03 6.04
N ARG A 45 1.73 -10.41 7.32
CA ARG A 45 2.66 -9.99 8.38
C ARG A 45 4.09 -10.39 8.04
N GLY A 46 4.32 -11.65 7.68
CA GLY A 46 5.65 -12.14 7.34
C GLY A 46 6.25 -11.46 6.10
N ARG A 47 5.42 -11.04 5.14
CA ARG A 47 5.87 -10.32 3.95
C ARG A 47 6.26 -8.88 4.25
N VAL A 48 5.51 -8.19 5.12
CA VAL A 48 5.80 -6.78 5.50
C VAL A 48 7.17 -6.63 6.17
N GLU A 49 7.63 -7.66 6.91
CA GLU A 49 8.98 -7.66 7.51
C GLU A 49 10.10 -7.70 6.47
N ARG A 50 9.82 -8.16 5.24
CA ARG A 50 10.81 -8.30 4.15
C ARG A 50 10.70 -7.20 3.11
N GLU A 51 9.50 -6.66 2.92
CA GLU A 51 9.18 -5.72 1.86
C GLU A 51 8.18 -4.70 2.38
N THR A 52 8.58 -3.43 2.48
CA THR A 52 7.75 -2.36 3.06
C THR A 52 6.69 -1.89 2.06
N PRO A 53 5.39 -2.13 2.31
CA PRO A 53 4.35 -1.65 1.41
C PRO A 53 3.92 -0.23 1.76
N MET A 54 3.34 0.44 0.78
CA MET A 54 2.50 1.60 1.00
C MET A 54 1.21 1.19 1.70
N LEU A 55 0.82 1.98 2.71
CA LEU A 55 -0.40 1.79 3.49
C LEU A 55 -1.18 3.10 3.57
N CYS A 56 -2.51 3.01 3.57
CA CYS A 56 -3.35 4.19 3.85
C CYS A 56 -3.33 4.57 5.33
N HIS A 57 -3.30 3.59 6.23
CA HIS A 57 -3.39 3.82 7.67
C HIS A 57 -2.65 2.72 8.46
N GLY A 58 -1.34 2.89 8.63
CA GLY A 58 -0.45 1.92 9.29
C GLY A 58 -1.02 1.26 10.57
N PRO A 59 -1.39 2.02 11.61
CA PRO A 59 -1.91 1.45 12.85
C PRO A 59 -3.18 0.58 12.67
N ALA A 60 -4.07 0.96 11.75
CA ALA A 60 -5.31 0.24 11.51
C ALA A 60 -5.06 -1.01 10.67
N THR A 61 -4.08 -0.99 9.76
CA THR A 61 -3.62 -2.19 9.05
C THR A 61 -2.93 -3.15 10.02
N ALA A 62 -2.02 -2.68 10.87
CA ALA A 62 -1.34 -3.51 11.87
C ALA A 62 -2.34 -4.22 12.79
N ARG A 63 -3.35 -3.49 13.30
CA ARG A 63 -4.43 -4.08 14.10
C ARG A 63 -5.22 -5.16 13.35
N ARG A 64 -5.54 -4.95 12.08
CA ARG A 64 -6.27 -5.95 11.26
C ARG A 64 -5.44 -7.19 10.97
N LEU A 65 -4.13 -7.02 10.88
CA LEU A 65 -3.20 -8.12 10.73
C LEU A 65 -2.81 -8.76 12.07
N ASP A 66 -3.28 -8.25 13.21
CA ASP A 66 -2.84 -8.70 14.54
C ASP A 66 -1.31 -8.60 14.70
N ALA A 67 -0.74 -7.49 14.22
CA ALA A 67 0.67 -7.15 14.35
C ALA A 67 0.86 -6.07 15.44
N PRO A 68 1.99 -6.07 16.17
CA PRO A 68 2.27 -5.07 17.20
C PRO A 68 2.48 -3.66 16.60
N GLY A 69 2.80 -3.59 15.32
CA GLY A 69 3.14 -2.40 14.56
C GLY A 69 3.93 -2.81 13.31
N PHE A 70 4.26 -1.84 12.47
CA PHE A 70 5.24 -2.03 11.40
C PHE A 70 6.54 -1.31 11.78
N PRO A 71 7.70 -1.81 11.33
CA PRO A 71 9.01 -1.18 11.59
C PRO A 71 9.11 0.25 11.03
#